data_AF-A0A352S219-F1
#
_entry.id   AF-A0A352S219-F1
#
_cell.length_a   1.000
_cell.length_b   1.000
_cell.length_c   1.000
_cell.angle_alpha   90.00
_cell.angle_beta   90.00
_cell.angle_gamma   90.00
#
_symmetry.space_group_name_H-M   'P 1'
#
loop_
_entity.id
_entity.type
_entity.pdbx_description
1 polymer ?
#
loop_
_entity_poly.entity_id
_entity_poly.type
_entity_poly.pdbx_seq_one_letter_code
_entity_poly.pdbx_strand_id
1 'polypeptide(L)'
;MPAATDTPKTASLDSATPVRWLTPGRICLYAATLLVLECVVVTAWWYGHSVIANPTVPRLGWDFVVYWCASGLAQMHGAVAAYDWELLRVAKTPLLPNTFGPFAYPPTFLLMIYPLAALPFSMALVLFALTGIALYLGYLRAVVGHLHRYWFVPALAFPGVWTT
;
A
#
# COMPACT_ATOMS: atom_id res chain seq x y z
N MET A 1 -42.65 14.81 69.99
CA MET A 1 -42.07 13.87 69.00
C MET A 1 -41.45 14.72 67.89
N PRO A 2 -40.11 14.83 67.77
CA PRO A 2 -39.51 15.57 66.67
C PRO A 2 -39.46 14.68 65.43
N ALA A 3 -39.91 15.24 64.31
CA ALA A 3 -39.93 14.59 63.00
C ALA A 3 -38.52 14.27 62.51
N ALA A 4 -38.29 13.01 62.13
CA ALA A 4 -37.07 12.57 61.48
C ALA A 4 -36.92 13.30 60.13
N THR A 5 -35.82 14.03 60.00
CA THR A 5 -35.42 14.68 58.75
C THR A 5 -34.63 13.65 57.94
N ASP A 6 -35.30 12.96 57.01
CA ASP A 6 -34.63 12.11 56.03
C ASP A 6 -33.90 13.00 55.02
N THR A 7 -32.59 13.11 55.18
CA THR A 7 -31.70 13.67 54.16
C THR A 7 -31.66 12.73 52.95
N PRO A 8 -31.95 13.20 51.72
CA PRO A 8 -31.81 12.37 50.53
C PRO A 8 -30.34 12.02 50.32
N LYS A 9 -30.05 10.72 50.35
CA LYS A 9 -28.77 10.12 49.98
C LYS A 9 -28.44 10.54 48.54
N THR A 10 -27.57 11.52 48.37
CA THR A 10 -27.03 11.89 47.06
C THR A 10 -26.30 10.67 46.49
N ALA A 11 -26.92 10.04 45.49
CA ALA A 11 -26.28 9.00 44.71
C ALA A 11 -25.03 9.61 44.06
N SER A 12 -23.85 9.23 44.53
CA SER A 12 -22.60 9.48 43.82
C SER A 12 -22.74 8.77 42.47
N LEU A 13 -22.81 9.54 41.39
CA LEU A 13 -22.62 9.01 40.05
C LEU A 13 -21.20 8.47 40.02
N ASP A 14 -21.06 7.15 40.13
CA ASP A 14 -19.81 6.45 39.83
C ASP A 14 -19.41 6.85 38.42
N SER A 15 -18.43 7.75 38.33
CA SER A 15 -17.76 8.09 37.09
C SER A 15 -16.88 6.91 36.71
N ALA A 16 -17.50 5.82 36.26
CA ALA A 16 -16.81 4.71 35.65
C ALA A 16 -16.16 5.26 34.36
N THR A 17 -14.89 5.65 34.45
CA THR A 17 -14.07 5.93 33.28
C THR A 17 -14.20 4.74 32.32
N PRO A 18 -14.73 4.92 31.10
CA PRO A 18 -14.95 3.80 30.20
C PRO A 18 -13.61 3.11 29.97
N VAL A 19 -13.57 1.80 30.24
CA VAL A 19 -12.36 0.99 30.05
C VAL A 19 -11.96 1.10 28.58
N ARG A 20 -10.85 1.80 28.32
CA ARG A 20 -10.36 2.00 26.96
C ARG A 20 -9.67 0.72 26.50
N TRP A 21 -10.44 -0.22 25.96
CA TRP A 21 -9.98 -1.54 25.55
C TRP A 21 -8.85 -1.51 24.50
N LEU A 22 -8.76 -0.43 23.72
CA LEU A 22 -7.76 -0.21 22.70
C LEU A 22 -6.60 0.63 23.27
N THR A 23 -5.55 -0.05 23.72
CA THR A 23 -4.32 0.57 24.23
C THR A 23 -3.26 0.66 23.12
N PRO A 24 -2.27 1.57 23.20
CA PRO A 24 -1.19 1.65 22.22
C PRO A 24 -0.42 0.32 22.06
N GLY A 25 -0.27 -0.44 23.15
CA GLY A 25 0.34 -1.77 23.12
C GLY A 25 -0.49 -2.78 22.30
N ARG A 26 -1.82 -2.78 22.46
CA ARG A 26 -2.72 -3.65 21.68
C ARG A 26 -2.74 -3.27 20.21
N ILE A 27 -2.77 -1.98 19.89
CA ILE A 27 -2.65 -1.49 18.50
C ILE A 27 -1.35 -2.00 17.87
N CYS A 28 -0.22 -1.82 18.56
CA CYS A 28 1.07 -2.25 18.05
C CYS A 28 1.15 -3.78 17.87
N LEU A 29 0.59 -4.55 18.80
CA LEU A 29 0.53 -6.01 18.70
C LEU A 29 -0.29 -6.44 17.49
N TYR A 30 -1.52 -5.95 17.35
CA TYR A 30 -2.39 -6.33 16.22
C TYR A 30 -1.81 -5.90 14.88
N ALA A 31 -1.25 -4.69 14.79
CA ALA A 31 -0.57 -4.22 13.60
C ALA A 31 0.66 -5.08 13.26
N ALA A 32 1.51 -5.40 14.25
CA ALA A 32 2.67 -6.26 14.02
C ALA A 32 2.25 -7.67 13.57
N THR A 33 1.20 -8.24 14.18
CA THR A 33 0.64 -9.52 13.74
C THR A 33 0.15 -9.47 12.30
N LEU A 34 -0.61 -8.42 11.93
CA LEU A 34 -1.09 -8.24 10.57
C LEU A 34 0.07 -8.09 9.58
N LEU A 35 1.08 -7.27 9.91
CA LEU A 35 2.28 -7.08 9.08
C LEU A 35 3.03 -8.40 8.84
N VAL A 36 3.16 -9.25 9.86
CA VAL A 36 3.77 -10.58 9.70
C VAL A 36 2.96 -11.44 8.74
N LEU A 37 1.62 -11.45 8.87
CA LEU A 37 0.75 -12.20 7.95
C LEU A 37 0.84 -11.67 6.52
N GLU A 38 0.89 -10.35 6.33
CA GLU A 38 1.09 -9.72 5.01
C GLU A 38 2.42 -10.12 4.39
N CYS A 39 3.52 -10.08 5.15
CA CYS A 39 4.83 -10.55 4.68
C CYS A 39 4.80 -12.02 4.25
N VAL A 40 4.09 -12.88 5.00
CA VAL A 40 3.91 -14.30 4.63
C VAL A 40 3.14 -14.43 3.32
N VAL A 41 2.04 -13.68 3.15
CA VAL A 41 1.22 -13.71 1.94
C VAL A 41 2.01 -13.20 0.72
N VAL A 42 2.70 -12.07 0.84
CA VAL A 42 3.52 -11.51 -0.25
C VAL A 42 4.66 -12.45 -0.62
N THR A 43 5.30 -13.08 0.37
CA THR A 43 6.37 -14.06 0.12
C THR A 43 5.82 -15.31 -0.57
N ALA A 44 4.67 -15.83 -0.11
CA ALA A 44 4.02 -16.98 -0.74
C ALA A 44 3.57 -16.67 -2.18
N TRP A 45 3.08 -15.45 -2.43
CA TRP A 45 2.73 -14.97 -3.77
C TRP A 45 3.96 -14.92 -4.67
N TRP A 46 5.03 -14.23 -4.23
CA TRP A 46 6.30 -14.17 -4.98
C TRP A 46 6.86 -15.55 -5.26
N TYR A 47 6.87 -16.44 -4.28
CA TYR A 47 7.38 -17.81 -4.39
C TYR A 47 6.54 -18.64 -5.37
N GLY A 48 5.21 -18.56 -5.26
CA GLY A 48 4.28 -19.25 -6.15
C GLY A 48 4.45 -18.84 -7.61
N HIS A 49 4.67 -17.55 -7.87
CA HIS A 49 4.90 -17.06 -9.24
C HIS A 49 6.33 -17.34 -9.72
N SER A 50 7.35 -17.00 -8.94
CA SER A 50 8.74 -16.90 -9.42
C SER A 50 9.54 -18.19 -9.25
N VAL A 51 9.20 -19.02 -8.26
CA VAL A 51 9.94 -20.26 -7.95
C VAL A 51 9.15 -21.49 -8.40
N ILE A 52 7.87 -21.57 -8.04
CA ILE A 52 7.00 -22.68 -8.49
C ILE A 52 6.61 -22.51 -9.97
N ALA A 53 6.67 -21.29 -10.51
CA ALA A 53 6.17 -20.97 -11.85
C ALA A 53 4.70 -21.36 -12.05
N ASN A 54 3.87 -21.18 -11.01
CA ASN A 54 2.45 -21.50 -11.09
C ASN A 54 1.73 -20.51 -12.02
N PRO A 55 1.15 -20.96 -13.15
CA PRO A 55 0.52 -20.08 -14.13
C PRO A 55 -0.76 -19.40 -13.62
N THR A 56 -1.37 -19.89 -12.54
CA THR A 56 -2.56 -19.27 -11.94
C THR A 56 -2.22 -18.13 -10.99
N VAL A 57 -0.95 -17.99 -10.60
CA VAL A 57 -0.48 -16.95 -9.70
C VAL A 57 0.03 -15.78 -10.55
N PRO A 58 -0.62 -14.59 -10.48
CA PRO A 58 -0.18 -13.44 -11.27
C PRO A 58 1.20 -12.98 -10.80
N ARG A 59 1.87 -12.22 -11.67
CA ARG A 59 3.14 -11.58 -11.35
C ARG A 59 2.95 -10.46 -10.33
N LEU A 60 3.90 -10.27 -9.42
CA LEU A 60 3.96 -9.05 -8.60
C LEU A 60 4.22 -7.81 -9.46
N GLY A 61 3.52 -6.71 -9.21
CA GLY A 61 3.65 -5.52 -10.05
C GLY A 61 2.93 -5.67 -11.38
N TRP A 62 1.91 -6.53 -11.48
CA TRP A 62 1.14 -6.68 -12.72
C TRP A 62 0.43 -5.37 -13.07
N ASP A 63 -0.03 -4.60 -12.09
CA ASP A 63 -0.62 -3.28 -12.33
C ASP A 63 0.43 -2.25 -12.78
N PHE A 64 1.70 -2.48 -12.46
CA PHE A 64 2.83 -1.62 -12.81
C PHE A 64 3.29 -1.77 -14.27
N VAL A 65 2.98 -2.91 -14.90
CA VAL A 65 3.42 -3.25 -16.27
C VAL A 65 3.04 -2.20 -17.30
N VAL A 66 1.83 -1.64 -17.22
CA VAL A 66 1.40 -0.64 -18.20
C VAL A 66 2.25 0.62 -18.15
N TYR A 67 2.69 1.06 -16.97
CA TYR A 67 3.53 2.25 -16.81
C TYR A 67 4.94 2.01 -17.32
N TRP A 68 5.52 0.85 -17.00
CA TRP A 68 6.85 0.50 -17.49
C TRP A 68 6.86 0.37 -19.03
N CYS A 69 5.85 -0.27 -19.63
CA CYS A 69 5.74 -0.37 -21.09
C CYS A 69 5.49 1.00 -21.75
N ALA A 70 4.60 1.84 -21.18
CA ALA A 70 4.34 3.19 -21.70
C ALA A 70 5.60 4.07 -21.68
N SER A 71 6.34 4.01 -20.57
CA SER A 71 7.65 4.67 -20.42
C SER A 71 8.64 4.19 -21.48
N GLY A 72 8.76 2.88 -21.70
CA GLY A 72 9.67 2.30 -22.69
C GLY A 72 9.33 2.68 -24.12
N LEU A 73 8.04 2.63 -24.48
CA LEU A 73 7.57 3.06 -25.80
C LEU A 73 7.81 4.54 -26.03
N ALA A 74 7.59 5.39 -25.01
CA ALA A 74 7.90 6.81 -25.09
C ALA A 74 9.39 7.07 -25.33
N GLN A 75 10.27 6.31 -24.67
CA GLN A 75 11.72 6.43 -24.84
C GLN A 75 12.20 5.92 -26.21
N MET A 76 11.61 4.84 -26.74
CA MET A 76 12.04 4.23 -28.01
C MET A 76 11.44 4.89 -29.26
N HIS A 77 10.19 5.34 -29.18
CA HIS A 77 9.39 5.76 -30.34
C HIS A 77 8.77 7.16 -30.18
N GLY A 78 9.09 7.87 -29.09
CA GLY A 78 8.54 9.19 -28.77
C GLY A 78 7.25 9.12 -27.96
N ALA A 79 6.90 10.22 -27.29
CA ALA A 79 5.83 10.27 -26.28
C ALA A 79 4.45 9.78 -26.77
N VAL A 80 4.12 9.97 -28.05
CA VAL A 80 2.84 9.53 -28.62
C VAL A 80 2.71 8.00 -28.63
N ALA A 81 3.82 7.27 -28.76
CA ALA A 81 3.81 5.81 -28.77
C ALA A 81 3.35 5.18 -27.44
N ALA A 82 3.45 5.91 -26.32
CA ALA A 82 2.87 5.50 -25.05
C ALA A 82 1.33 5.38 -25.10
N TYR A 83 0.68 6.00 -26.09
CA TYR A 83 -0.77 6.01 -26.28
C TYR A 83 -1.23 5.15 -27.46
N ASP A 84 -0.30 4.50 -28.17
CA ASP A 84 -0.61 3.53 -29.20
C ASP A 84 -0.96 2.18 -28.54
N TRP A 85 -2.22 1.77 -28.68
CA TRP A 85 -2.74 0.59 -28.00
C TRP A 85 -2.20 -0.72 -28.57
N GLU A 86 -1.81 -0.74 -29.85
CA GLU A 86 -1.23 -1.92 -30.48
C GLU A 86 0.21 -2.10 -30.01
N LEU A 87 1.01 -1.03 -30.03
CA LEU A 87 2.37 -1.04 -29.50
C LEU A 87 2.38 -1.42 -28.02
N LEU A 88 1.47 -0.85 -27.21
CA LEU A 88 1.31 -1.22 -25.81
C LEU A 88 0.93 -2.70 -25.64
N ARG A 89 0.04 -3.24 -26.48
CA ARG A 89 -0.35 -4.65 -26.38
C ARG A 89 0.86 -5.54 -26.60
N VAL A 90 1.60 -5.31 -27.69
CA VAL A 90 2.81 -6.06 -28.04
C VAL A 90 3.86 -5.96 -26.94
N ALA A 91 4.12 -4.76 -26.42
CA ALA A 91 5.13 -4.53 -25.37
C ALA A 91 4.78 -5.24 -24.04
N LYS A 92 3.50 -5.41 -23.73
CA LYS A 92 3.03 -6.04 -22.49
C LYS A 92 2.94 -7.56 -22.57
N THR A 93 2.71 -8.13 -23.75
CA THR A 93 2.49 -9.58 -23.94
C THR A 93 3.50 -10.48 -23.21
N PRO A 94 4.82 -10.19 -23.20
CA PRO A 94 5.80 -11.00 -22.48
C PRO A 94 5.62 -11.00 -20.95
N LEU A 95 4.96 -9.99 -20.39
CA LEU A 95 4.78 -9.77 -18.95
C LEU A 95 3.35 -10.09 -18.50
N LEU A 96 2.36 -9.85 -19.37
CA LEU A 96 0.93 -9.96 -19.12
C LEU A 96 0.18 -10.43 -20.39
N PRO A 97 0.26 -11.73 -20.73
CA PRO A 97 -0.29 -12.24 -21.98
C PRO A 97 -1.82 -12.18 -22.05
N ASN A 98 -2.50 -12.32 -20.90
CA ASN A 98 -3.96 -12.49 -20.83
C ASN A 98 -4.69 -11.23 -20.31
N THR A 99 -4.02 -10.08 -20.20
CA THR A 99 -4.60 -8.87 -19.59
C THR A 99 -4.21 -7.63 -20.36
N PHE A 100 -5.22 -6.84 -20.76
CA PHE A 100 -5.00 -5.58 -21.45
C PHE A 100 -5.75 -4.42 -20.78
N GLY A 101 -4.98 -3.42 -20.32
CA GLY A 101 -5.46 -2.05 -20.10
C GLY A 101 -4.52 -1.04 -20.81
N PRO A 102 -5.06 0.01 -21.46
CA PRO A 102 -4.24 1.05 -22.09
C PRO A 102 -3.59 1.96 -21.04
N PHE A 103 -2.56 2.70 -21.43
CA PHE A 103 -2.06 3.82 -20.63
C PHE A 103 -3.06 4.99 -20.72
N ALA A 104 -3.96 5.08 -19.74
CA ALA A 104 -5.10 6.01 -19.73
C ALA A 104 -4.85 7.29 -18.91
N TYR A 105 -3.59 7.73 -18.82
CA TYR A 105 -3.19 8.88 -18.00
C TYR A 105 -2.79 10.08 -18.87
N PRO A 106 -2.96 11.32 -18.38
CA PRO A 106 -2.59 12.51 -19.15
C PRO A 106 -1.08 12.54 -19.43
N PRO A 107 -0.63 13.27 -20.48
CA PRO A 107 0.79 13.40 -20.84
C PRO A 107 1.69 13.90 -19.71
N THR A 108 1.14 14.65 -18.76
CA THR A 108 1.87 15.11 -17.57
C THR A 108 2.29 13.95 -16.66
N PHE A 109 1.48 12.90 -16.55
CA PHE A 109 1.85 11.71 -15.80
C PHE A 109 2.91 10.89 -16.53
N LEU A 110 2.92 10.92 -17.87
CA LEU A 110 3.99 10.30 -18.66
C LEU A 110 5.36 10.88 -18.29
N LEU A 111 5.46 12.19 -18.05
CA LEU A 111 6.71 12.82 -17.59
C LEU A 111 7.20 12.26 -16.26
N MET A 112 6.28 11.97 -15.33
CA MET A 112 6.60 11.39 -14.02
C MET A 112 7.13 9.96 -14.16
N ILE A 113 6.54 9.15 -15.03
CA ILE A 113 6.95 7.74 -15.23
C ILE A 113 8.02 7.56 -16.31
N TYR A 114 8.37 8.63 -17.03
CA TYR A 114 9.35 8.59 -18.12
C TYR A 114 10.69 7.94 -17.74
N PRO A 115 11.28 8.15 -16.55
CA PRO A 115 12.57 7.51 -16.23
C PRO A 115 12.45 6.01 -15.90
N LEU A 116 11.24 5.46 -15.67
CA LEU A 116 11.08 4.10 -15.15
C LEU A 116 11.64 3.02 -16.07
N ALA A 117 11.42 3.12 -17.39
CA ALA A 117 11.89 2.11 -18.33
C ALA A 117 13.38 2.23 -18.69
N ALA A 118 14.10 3.20 -18.11
CA ALA A 118 15.56 3.21 -18.16
C ALA A 118 16.17 2.09 -17.30
N LEU A 119 15.36 1.46 -16.44
CA LEU A 119 15.76 0.35 -15.58
C LEU A 119 15.06 -0.95 -15.99
N PRO A 120 15.70 -2.11 -15.72
CA PRO A 120 15.03 -3.40 -15.83
C PRO A 120 13.76 -3.41 -14.98
N PHE A 121 12.70 -4.06 -15.47
CA PHE A 121 11.37 -4.06 -14.85
C PHE A 121 11.41 -4.29 -13.32
N SER A 122 12.11 -5.32 -12.86
CA SER A 122 12.12 -5.69 -11.43
C SER A 122 12.77 -4.59 -10.57
N MET A 123 13.79 -3.92 -11.09
CA MET A 123 14.43 -2.81 -10.40
C MET A 123 13.53 -1.57 -10.39
N ALA A 124 12.86 -1.27 -11.52
CA ALA A 124 11.88 -0.19 -11.59
C ALA A 124 10.72 -0.41 -10.60
N LEU A 125 10.20 -1.63 -10.51
CA LEU A 125 9.13 -2.00 -9.58
C LEU A 125 9.57 -1.81 -8.11
N VAL A 126 10.73 -2.35 -7.73
CA VAL A 126 11.25 -2.22 -6.36
C VAL A 126 11.48 -0.76 -5.99
N LEU A 127 12.09 0.03 -6.88
CA LEU A 127 12.31 1.45 -6.61
C LEU A 127 11.00 2.25 -6.54
N PHE A 128 10.03 1.95 -7.41
CA PHE A 128 8.71 2.57 -7.38
C PHE A 128 8.01 2.27 -6.04
N ALA A 129 7.98 1.00 -5.62
CA ALA A 129 7.39 0.59 -4.36
C ALA A 129 8.09 1.24 -3.15
N LEU A 130 9.42 1.17 -3.08
CA LEU A 130 10.20 1.78 -1.99
C LEU A 130 10.02 3.30 -1.93
N THR A 131 9.94 3.97 -3.08
CA THR A 131 9.69 5.42 -3.14
C THR A 131 8.30 5.76 -2.61
N GLY A 132 7.28 5.02 -3.03
CA GLY A 132 5.91 5.19 -2.52
C GLY A 132 5.83 4.98 -1.00
N ILE A 133 6.44 3.91 -0.49
CA ILE A 133 6.53 3.62 0.94
C ILE A 133 7.26 4.73 1.68
N ALA A 134 8.39 5.21 1.17
CA ALA A 134 9.17 6.28 1.80
C ALA A 134 8.37 7.59 1.88
N LEU A 135 7.67 7.97 0.80
CA LEU A 135 6.82 9.15 0.77
C LEU A 135 5.64 9.03 1.75
N TYR A 136 4.97 7.87 1.75
CA TYR A 136 3.88 7.56 2.67
C TYR A 136 4.32 7.62 4.14
N LEU A 137 5.41 6.95 4.49
CA LEU A 137 5.95 6.96 5.86
C LEU A 137 6.48 8.34 6.25
N GLY A 138 7.10 9.07 5.31
CA GLY A 138 7.55 10.45 5.53
C GLY A 138 6.38 11.38 5.89
N TYR A 139 5.28 11.28 5.15
CA TYR A 139 4.06 12.04 5.43
C TYR A 139 3.46 11.65 6.78
N LEU A 140 3.30 10.35 7.07
CA LEU A 140 2.75 9.91 8.35
C LEU A 140 3.64 10.28 9.53
N ARG A 141 4.96 10.26 9.37
CA ARG A 141 5.89 10.74 10.39
C ARG A 141 5.60 12.20 10.76
N ALA A 142 5.35 13.05 9.77
CA ALA A 142 5.05 14.46 9.99
C ALA A 142 3.70 14.67 10.68
N VAL A 143 2.66 13.91 10.29
CA VAL A 143 1.29 14.10 10.79
C VAL A 143 1.04 13.42 12.13
N VAL A 144 1.48 12.17 12.30
CA VAL A 144 1.14 11.34 13.48
C VAL A 144 2.35 10.84 14.25
N GLY A 145 3.58 11.08 13.78
CA GLY A 145 4.79 10.55 14.40
C GLY A 145 5.05 11.07 15.83
N HIS A 146 4.46 12.21 16.19
CA HIS A 146 4.54 12.76 17.55
C HIS A 146 3.55 12.10 18.53
N LEU A 147 2.54 11.37 18.04
CA LEU A 147 1.51 10.75 18.90
C LEU A 147 2.03 9.52 19.64
N HIS A 148 2.95 8.76 19.05
CA HIS A 148 3.49 7.54 19.65
C HIS A 148 4.80 7.09 19.01
N ARG A 149 5.74 6.53 19.80
CA ARG A 149 7.05 6.04 19.30
C ARG A 149 6.94 4.96 18.23
N TYR A 150 5.92 4.11 18.30
CA TYR A 150 5.69 2.99 17.38
C TYR A 150 4.67 3.32 16.28
N TRP A 151 4.52 4.59 15.90
CA TRP A 151 3.59 5.02 14.84
C TRP A 151 3.80 4.30 13.49
N PHE A 152 5.03 3.87 13.20
CA PHE A 152 5.40 3.24 11.95
C PHE A 152 4.89 1.79 11.82
N VAL A 153 4.63 1.10 12.94
CA VAL A 153 4.16 -0.29 12.93
C VAL A 153 2.76 -0.41 12.29
N PRO A 154 1.72 0.32 12.76
CA PRO A 154 0.42 0.33 12.09
C PRO A 154 0.46 0.98 10.70
N ALA A 155 1.41 1.87 10.43
CA ALA A 155 1.60 2.41 9.09
C ALA A 155 2.07 1.34 8.09
N LEU A 156 3.09 0.55 8.44
CA LEU A 156 3.58 -0.54 7.60
C LEU A 156 2.59 -1.71 7.49
N ALA A 157 1.80 -1.94 8.54
CA ALA A 157 0.74 -2.93 8.55
C ALA A 157 -0.52 -2.50 7.79
N PHE A 158 -0.50 -1.37 7.07
CA PHE A 158 -1.60 -0.98 6.21
C PHE A 158 -1.54 -1.81 4.93
N PRO A 159 -2.55 -2.65 4.62
CA PRO A 159 -2.46 -3.60 3.50
C PRO A 159 -2.18 -2.92 2.15
N GLY A 160 -2.65 -1.69 1.95
CA GLY A 160 -2.42 -0.93 0.72
C GLY A 160 -0.95 -0.58 0.45
N VAL A 161 -0.05 -0.73 1.43
CA VAL A 161 1.40 -0.63 1.22
C VAL A 161 1.93 -1.78 0.35
N TRP A 162 1.27 -2.93 0.40
CA TRP A 162 1.75 -4.18 -0.20
C TRP A 162 1.00 -4.57 -1.49
N THR A 163 0.05 -3.75 -1.93
CA THR A 163 -0.67 -3.95 -3.19
C THR A 163 0.09 -3.28 -4.33
N THR A 164 0.70 -4.11 -5.20
CA THR A 164 1.33 -3.77 -6.50
C THR A 164 1.03 -4.89 -7.50
#